data_AF-A0A7L0KQQ8-F1
#
_entry.id   AF-A0A7L0KQQ8-F1
#
_cell.length_a   1.000
_cell.length_b   1.000
_cell.length_c   1.000
_cell.angle_alpha   90.00
_cell.angle_beta   90.00
_cell.angle_gamma   90.00
#
_symmetry.space_group_name_H-M   'P 1'
#
loop_
_entity.id
_entity.type
_entity.pdbx_description
1 polymer ?
#
loop_
_entity_poly.entity_id
_entity_poly.type
_entity_poly.pdbx_seq_one_letter_code
_entity_poly.pdbx_strand_id
1 'polypeptide(L)' 'SHQEAREKEVERILRILQTHFENDPIFASPANTPISFFEFVVDPNLFACTVENMFHMSFLIR' A
#
# COMPACT_ATOMS: atom_id res chain seq x y z
N SER A 1 -12.65 -19.16 9.78
CA SER A 1 -12.80 -19.34 8.32
C SER A 1 -11.50 -18.92 7.61
N HIS A 2 -11.07 -19.54 6.52
CA HIS A 2 -9.87 -19.09 5.75
C HIS A 2 -10.02 -17.65 5.22
N GLN A 3 -11.25 -17.19 5.02
CA GLN A 3 -11.57 -15.81 4.61
C GLN A 3 -11.13 -14.77 5.66
N GLU A 4 -11.40 -15.02 6.94
CA GLU A 4 -11.06 -14.11 8.05
C GLU A 4 -9.54 -13.99 8.25
N ALA A 5 -8.79 -15.05 7.95
CA ALA A 5 -7.33 -15.03 8.03
C ALA A 5 -6.72 -14.12 6.96
N ARG A 6 -7.34 -14.04 5.77
CA ARG A 6 -6.90 -13.16 4.68
C ARG A 6 -7.19 -11.70 4.98
N GLU A 7 -8.38 -11.38 5.50
CA GLU A 7 -8.79 -10.01 5.83
C GLU A 7 -7.92 -9.41 6.95
N LYS A 8 -7.61 -10.21 7.98
CA LYS A 8 -6.70 -9.78 9.06
C LYS A 8 -5.28 -9.48 8.56
N GLU A 9 -4.79 -10.25 7.60
CA GLU A 9 -3.44 -10.04 7.05
C GLU A 9 -3.41 -8.81 6.14
N VAL A 10 -4.47 -8.57 5.36
CA VAL A 10 -4.65 -7.33 4.59
C VAL A 10 -4.66 -6.11 5.52
N GLU A 11 -5.41 -6.17 6.62
CA GLU A 11 -5.47 -5.07 7.58
C GLU A 11 -4.12 -4.83 8.28
N ARG A 12 -3.39 -5.91 8.60
CA ARG A 12 -2.04 -5.82 9.17
C ARG A 12 -1.07 -5.12 8.21
N ILE A 13 -1.08 -5.51 6.93
CA ILE A 13 -0.26 -4.89 5.88
C ILE A 13 -0.65 -3.42 5.70
N LEU A 14 -1.95 -3.12 5.62
CA LEU A 14 -2.45 -1.76 5.48
C LEU A 14 -1.97 -0.85 6.62
N ARG A 15 -2.03 -1.32 7.87
CA ARG A 15 -1.55 -0.55 9.04
C ARG A 15 -0.05 -0.30 9.00
N ILE A 16 0.75 -1.28 8.55
CA ILE A 16 2.21 -1.11 8.38
C ILE A 16 2.48 -0.05 7.32
N LEU A 17 1.78 -0.10 6.19
CA LEU A 17 1.90 0.89 5.13
C LEU A 17 1.53 2.28 5.65
N GLN A 18 0.36 2.44 6.28
CA GLN A 18 -0.08 3.69 6.89
C GLN A 18 0.95 4.25 7.88
N THR A 19 1.49 3.41 8.78
CA THR A 19 2.51 3.83 9.75
C THR A 19 3.79 4.30 9.06
N HIS A 20 4.21 3.64 7.99
CA HIS A 20 5.39 4.07 7.22
C HIS A 20 5.18 5.43 6.54
N PHE A 21 3.98 5.71 6.01
CA PHE A 21 3.67 6.97 5.34
C PHE A 21 3.37 8.12 6.31
N GLU A 22 2.74 7.85 7.45
CA GLU A 22 2.48 8.86 8.50
C GLU A 22 3.78 9.40 9.13
N ASN A 23 4.83 8.57 9.19
CA ASN A 23 6.13 8.95 9.74
C ASN A 23 7.05 9.62 8.71
N ASP A 24 6.66 9.72 7.43
CA ASP A 24 7.43 10.44 6.43
C ASP A 24 7.10 11.95 6.53
N PRO A 25 8.05 12.82 6.89
CA PRO A 25 7.81 14.26 7.04
C PRO A 25 7.33 14.95 5.74
N ILE A 26 7.50 14.32 4.57
CA ILE A 26 6.98 14.82 3.27
C ILE A 26 5.48 14.50 3.11
N PHE A 27 5.01 13.39 3.71
CA PHE A 27 3.61 12.95 3.67
C PHE A 27 2.85 13.23 4.97
N ALA A 28 3.51 13.73 6.01
CA ALA A 28 2.95 14.17 7.30
C ALA A 28 2.06 15.43 7.22
N SER A 29 1.39 15.65 6.08
CA SER A 29 0.20 16.48 5.94
C SER A 29 -1.01 15.66 6.43
N PRO A 30 -2.11 16.28 6.92
CA PRO A 30 -3.03 15.65 7.86
C PRO A 30 -3.53 14.30 7.33
N ALA A 31 -3.77 13.36 8.26
CA ALA A 31 -4.13 11.94 8.11
C ALA A 31 -5.23 11.56 7.09
N ASN A 32 -5.71 12.51 6.30
CA ASN A 32 -6.67 12.41 5.21
C ASN A 32 -6.07 12.61 3.81
N THR A 33 -4.75 12.75 3.64
CA THR A 33 -4.17 12.89 2.30
C THR A 33 -4.07 11.52 1.63
N PRO A 34 -4.78 11.26 0.51
CA PRO A 34 -4.70 9.98 -0.19
C PRO A 34 -3.30 9.80 -0.80
N ILE A 35 -2.77 8.58 -0.69
CA ILE A 35 -1.47 8.21 -1.27
C ILE A 35 -1.61 8.17 -2.80
N SER A 36 -0.62 8.73 -3.51
CA SER A 36 -0.53 8.60 -4.96
C SER A 36 -0.30 7.13 -5.33
N PHE A 37 -1.25 6.53 -6.04
CA PHE A 37 -1.14 5.15 -6.49
C PHE A 37 0.13 4.90 -7.32
N PHE A 38 0.49 5.83 -8.20
CA PHE A 38 1.68 5.68 -9.04
C PHE A 38 2.97 5.79 -8.24
N GLU A 39 3.07 6.71 -7.28
CA GLU A 39 4.26 6.78 -6.41
C GLU A 39 4.39 5.52 -5.54
N PHE A 40 3.27 4.88 -5.21
CA PHE A 40 3.25 3.67 -4.40
C PHE A 40 3.68 2.42 -5.18
N VAL A 41 3.22 2.24 -6.41
CA VAL A 41 3.47 1.01 -7.17
C VAL A 41 4.73 1.06 -8.03
N VAL A 42 5.22 2.26 -8.40
CA VAL A 42 6.36 2.42 -9.30
C VAL A 42 7.68 2.14 -8.58
N ASP A 43 8.40 1.13 -9.08
CA ASP A 43 9.82 0.93 -8.80
C ASP A 43 10.64 1.59 -9.93
N PRO A 44 11.43 2.63 -9.62
CA PRO A 44 12.20 3.36 -10.65
C PRO A 44 13.34 2.54 -11.26
N ASN A 45 13.74 1.45 -10.61
CA ASN A 45 14.85 0.61 -11.05
C ASN A 45 14.37 -0.62 -11.83
N LEU A 46 13.14 -1.06 -11.62
CA LEU A 46 12.62 -2.33 -12.15
C LEU A 46 11.16 -2.22 -12.61
N PHE A 47 10.96 -2.23 -13.93
CA PHE A 47 9.61 -2.20 -14.52
C PHE A 47 8.76 -3.44 -14.13
N ALA A 48 9.35 -4.63 -14.09
CA ALA A 48 8.63 -5.85 -13.73
C ALA A 48 8.06 -5.76 -12.30
N CYS A 49 8.83 -5.20 -11.36
CA CYS A 49 8.38 -4.96 -10.00
C CYS A 49 7.21 -3.97 -9.95
N THR A 50 7.22 -2.94 -10.80
CA THR A 50 6.07 -2.01 -10.92
C THR A 50 4.79 -2.75 -11.34
N VAL A 51 4.87 -3.61 -12.36
CA VAL A 51 3.72 -4.37 -12.84
C VAL A 51 3.21 -5.35 -11.77
N GLU A 52 4.13 -6.00 -11.06
CA GLU A 52 3.79 -6.91 -9.97
C GLU A 52 3.12 -6.18 -8.79
N ASN A 53 3.63 -5.00 -8.40
CA ASN A 53 3.03 -4.16 -7.36
C ASN A 53 1.61 -3.72 -7.74
N MET A 54 1.40 -3.32 -9.01
CA MET A 54 0.06 -2.99 -9.52
C MET A 54 -0.90 -4.18 -9.43
N PHE A 55 -0.43 -5.38 -9.78
CA PHE A 55 -1.23 -6.60 -9.68
C PHE A 55 -1.59 -6.92 -8.22
N HIS A 56 -0.63 -6.88 -7.30
CA HIS A 56 -0.88 -7.12 -5.88
C HIS A 56 -1.86 -6.11 -5.28
N MET A 57 -1.73 -4.82 -5.62
CA MET A 57 -2.64 -3.78 -5.18
C MET A 57 -4.07 -3.95 -5.70
N SER A 58 -4.26 -4.60 -6.86
CA SER A 58 -5.61 -4.90 -7.37
C SER A 58 -6.41 -5.81 -6.44
N PHE A 59 -5.75 -6.60 -5.58
CA PHE A 59 -6.41 -7.44 -4.58
C PHE A 59 -6.68 -6.71 -3.25
N LEU A 60 -6.07 -5.53 -3.05
CA LEU A 60 -6.24 -4.72 -1.84
C LEU A 60 -7.41 -3.72 -1.96
N ILE A 61 -7.75 -3.32 -3.19
CA ILE A 61 -8.92 -2.50 -3.48
C ILE A 61 -10.15 -3.42 -3.51
N ARG A 62 -11.05 -3.30 -2.52
CA ARG A 62 -12.39 -3.93 -2.49
C ARG A 62 -13.48 -2.93 -2.82
#